data_AF-A0A0K9NS93-F1
#
_entry.id   AF-A0A0K9NS93-F1
#
_cell.length_a   1.000
_cell.length_b   1.000
_cell.length_c   1.000
_cell.angle_alpha   90.00
_cell.angle_beta   90.00
_cell.angle_gamma   90.00
#
_symmetry.space_group_name_H-M   'P 1'
#
loop_
_entity.id
_entity.type
_entity.pdbx_description
1 polymer ?
#
loop_
_entity_poly.entity_id
_entity_poly.type
_entity_poly.pdbx_seq_one_letter_code
_entity_poly.pdbx_strand_id
1 'polypeptide(L)'
;MENNAVFEQNMVVMRHGDRIDHDQPLWRERANRPWDPPLIQFGKNRAWSTGKTLRTIGFPIHRVIVSPFHRCLQTAFEVISALCASDDQSLVGVENSQDVVIDPTRVKVYSIPNL
;
A
#
# COMPACT_ATOMS: atom_id res chain seq x y z
N MET A 1 6.75 -27.98 -33.46
CA MET A 1 5.86 -27.92 -32.29
C MET A 1 5.94 -26.51 -31.78
N GLU A 2 4.88 -25.73 -31.97
CA GLU A 2 4.85 -24.31 -31.62
C GLU A 2 4.81 -24.18 -30.10
N ASN A 3 5.83 -23.52 -29.52
CA ASN A 3 5.87 -23.17 -28.11
C ASN A 3 4.81 -22.08 -27.89
N ASN A 4 3.58 -22.49 -27.59
CA ASN A 4 2.52 -21.58 -27.22
C ASN A 4 2.74 -21.16 -25.76
N ALA A 5 3.74 -20.29 -25.54
CA ALA A 5 4.04 -19.77 -24.22
C ALA A 5 2.84 -18.95 -23.73
N VAL A 6 2.16 -19.45 -22.72
CA VAL A 6 1.07 -18.74 -22.05
C VAL A 6 1.69 -17.60 -21.24
N PHE A 7 1.28 -16.37 -21.53
CA PHE A 7 1.62 -15.21 -20.73
C PHE A 7 0.57 -15.03 -19.63
N GLU A 8 0.99 -15.13 -18.38
CA GLU A 8 0.13 -14.92 -17.21
C GLU A 8 0.43 -13.55 -16.58
N GLN A 9 -0.62 -12.77 -16.30
CA GLN A 9 -0.52 -11.50 -15.59
C GLN A 9 -1.40 -11.55 -14.34
N ASN A 10 -0.76 -11.50 -13.18
CA ASN A 10 -1.45 -11.48 -11.88
C ASN A 10 -1.83 -10.05 -11.49
N MET A 11 -3.04 -9.87 -10.95
CA MET A 11 -3.54 -8.60 -10.45
C MET A 11 -4.04 -8.77 -9.02
N VAL A 12 -3.58 -7.88 -8.13
CA VAL A 12 -4.06 -7.76 -6.75
C VAL A 12 -4.83 -6.46 -6.62
N VAL A 13 -6.06 -6.53 -6.10
CA VAL A 13 -6.89 -5.37 -5.80
C VAL A 13 -6.95 -5.19 -4.30
N MET A 14 -6.61 -3.98 -3.82
CA MET A 14 -6.59 -3.65 -2.40
C MET A 14 -7.42 -2.39 -2.15
N ARG A 15 -8.30 -2.47 -1.14
CA ARG A 15 -9.02 -1.30 -0.61
C ARG A 15 -8.10 -0.50 0.31
N HIS A 16 -8.29 0.82 0.35
CA HIS A 16 -7.61 1.68 1.33
C HIS A 16 -7.88 1.23 2.79
N GLY A 17 -6.96 1.57 3.70
CA GLY A 17 -7.11 1.31 5.14
C GLY A 17 -8.24 2.12 5.81
N ASP A 18 -8.37 2.00 7.14
CA ASP A 18 -9.41 2.69 7.91
C ASP A 18 -9.21 4.21 7.89
N ARG A 19 -10.31 4.93 7.66
CA ARG A 19 -10.31 6.39 7.50
C ARG A 19 -10.65 7.08 8.81
N ILE A 20 -10.07 8.26 9.02
CA ILE A 20 -10.34 9.05 10.22
C ILE A 20 -11.80 9.49 10.38
N ASP A 21 -12.51 9.72 9.27
CA ASP A 21 -13.91 10.18 9.32
C ASP A 21 -14.92 9.06 9.63
N HIS A 22 -14.48 7.80 9.58
CA HIS A 22 -15.24 6.67 10.10
C HIS A 22 -15.19 6.63 11.64
N ASP A 23 -14.02 6.89 12.20
CA ASP A 23 -13.78 6.84 13.65
C ASP A 23 -14.16 8.15 14.37
N GLN A 24 -14.08 9.28 13.65
CA GLN A 24 -14.35 10.61 14.18
C GLN A 24 -15.45 11.30 13.35
N PRO A 25 -16.73 11.16 13.74
CA PRO A 25 -17.85 11.72 12.97
C PRO A 25 -17.77 13.23 12.72
N LEU A 26 -17.17 13.99 13.66
CA LEU A 26 -17.00 15.45 13.57
C LEU A 26 -15.69 15.87 12.85
N TRP A 27 -14.87 14.93 12.39
CA TRP A 27 -13.59 15.24 11.73
C TRP A 27 -13.76 16.22 10.57
N ARG A 28 -14.83 16.01 9.79
CA ARG A 28 -15.17 16.79 8.61
C ARG A 28 -15.28 18.29 8.89
N GLU A 29 -15.77 18.67 10.06
CA GLU A 29 -16.04 20.06 10.43
C GLU A 29 -14.76 20.89 10.62
N ARG A 30 -13.65 20.23 10.94
CA ARG A 30 -12.37 20.88 11.28
C ARG A 30 -11.25 20.55 10.30
N ALA A 31 -11.52 19.70 9.31
CA ALA A 31 -10.52 19.21 8.38
C ALA A 31 -10.18 20.26 7.30
N ASN A 32 -8.90 20.41 6.99
CA ASN A 32 -8.45 21.20 5.83
C ASN A 32 -8.93 20.61 4.49
N ARG A 33 -9.21 19.30 4.44
CA ARG A 33 -9.68 18.58 3.25
C ARG A 33 -10.89 17.68 3.58
N PRO A 34 -12.09 18.23 3.84
CA PRO A 34 -13.24 17.49 4.38
C PRO A 34 -13.79 16.33 3.53
N TRP A 35 -13.36 16.22 2.27
CA TRP A 35 -13.81 15.19 1.31
C TRP A 35 -12.69 14.18 0.97
N ASP A 36 -11.49 14.38 1.53
CA ASP A 36 -10.34 13.51 1.30
C ASP A 36 -9.66 13.12 2.63
N PRO A 37 -10.34 12.30 3.45
CA PRO A 37 -9.85 11.92 4.78
C PRO A 37 -8.56 11.09 4.71
N PRO A 38 -7.59 11.34 5.60
CA PRO A 38 -6.46 10.44 5.80
C PRO A 38 -6.89 9.14 6.47
N LEU A 39 -5.98 8.18 6.48
CA LEU A 39 -6.03 7.00 7.32
C LEU A 39 -5.77 7.36 8.78
N ILE A 40 -6.40 6.63 9.70
CA ILE A 40 -5.95 6.54 11.09
C ILE A 40 -4.67 5.70 11.19
N GLN A 41 -3.97 5.79 12.32
CA GLN A 41 -2.74 5.02 12.53
C GLN A 41 -2.95 3.50 12.39
N PHE A 42 -4.08 2.99 12.89
CA PHE A 42 -4.42 1.57 12.76
C PHE A 42 -4.59 1.14 11.29
N GLY A 43 -5.20 1.99 10.46
CA GLY A 43 -5.33 1.75 9.02
C GLY A 43 -3.98 1.70 8.31
N LYS A 44 -3.01 2.52 8.74
CA LYS A 44 -1.63 2.48 8.23
C LYS A 44 -0.92 1.19 8.63
N ASN A 45 -0.96 0.82 9.91
CA ASN A 45 -0.33 -0.41 10.42
C ASN A 45 -0.91 -1.67 9.73
N ARG A 46 -2.22 -1.68 9.43
CA ARG A 46 -2.86 -2.78 8.68
C ARG A 46 -2.39 -2.82 7.22
N ALA A 47 -2.24 -1.67 6.58
CA ALA A 47 -1.70 -1.59 5.22
C ALA A 47 -0.26 -2.10 5.16
N TRP A 48 0.58 -1.70 6.12
CA TRP A 48 1.94 -2.24 6.31
C TRP A 48 1.95 -3.77 6.45
N SER A 49 1.14 -4.29 7.37
CA SER A 49 1.03 -5.75 7.57
C SER A 49 0.55 -6.49 6.33
N THR A 50 -0.39 -5.89 5.58
CA THR A 50 -0.84 -6.44 4.30
C THR A 50 0.30 -6.48 3.28
N GLY A 51 1.11 -5.43 3.19
CA GLY A 51 2.29 -5.41 2.33
C GLY A 51 3.30 -6.50 2.67
N LYS A 52 3.49 -6.81 3.97
CA LYS A 52 4.30 -7.97 4.40
C LYS A 52 3.71 -9.29 3.89
N THR A 53 2.40 -9.49 4.02
CA THR A 53 1.71 -10.68 3.48
C THR A 53 1.81 -10.76 1.96
N LEU A 54 1.80 -9.63 1.24
CA LEU A 54 1.96 -9.62 -0.21
C LEU A 54 3.33 -10.12 -0.68
N ARG A 55 4.37 -10.14 0.19
CA ARG A 55 5.66 -10.77 -0.12
C ARG A 55 5.54 -12.29 -0.26
N THR A 56 4.47 -12.92 0.25
CA THR A 56 4.31 -14.37 0.31
C THR A 56 3.33 -14.95 -0.71
N ILE A 57 2.80 -14.15 -1.65
CA ILE A 57 1.71 -14.57 -2.57
C ILE A 57 2.18 -15.43 -3.76
N GLY A 58 3.44 -15.84 -3.80
CA GLY A 58 3.99 -16.75 -4.82
C GLY A 58 4.37 -16.10 -6.16
N PHE A 59 4.14 -14.79 -6.33
CA PHE A 59 4.59 -14.01 -7.48
C PHE A 59 5.00 -12.59 -7.08
N PRO A 60 5.96 -11.96 -7.79
CA PRO A 60 6.41 -10.61 -7.48
C PRO A 60 5.40 -9.53 -7.91
N ILE A 61 5.27 -8.49 -7.09
CA ILE A 61 4.55 -7.26 -7.44
C ILE A 61 5.52 -6.30 -8.13
N HIS A 62 5.34 -6.10 -9.44
CA HIS A 62 6.21 -5.21 -10.23
C HIS A 62 5.72 -3.77 -10.30
N ARG A 63 4.39 -3.57 -10.24
CA ARG A 63 3.75 -2.28 -10.48
C ARG A 63 2.64 -2.04 -9.46
N VAL A 64 2.54 -0.79 -9.00
CA VAL A 64 1.46 -0.34 -8.14
C VAL A 64 0.79 0.87 -8.79
N ILE A 65 -0.53 0.78 -8.96
CA ILE A 65 -1.38 1.84 -9.50
C ILE A 65 -2.29 2.31 -8.36
N VAL A 66 -2.33 3.62 -8.12
CA VAL A 66 -3.00 4.17 -6.93
C VAL A 66 -3.97 5.28 -7.32
N SER A 67 -5.18 5.23 -6.76
CA SER A 67 -6.15 6.32 -6.80
C SER A 67 -5.59 7.60 -6.16
N PRO A 68 -5.95 8.80 -6.65
CA PRO A 68 -5.37 10.06 -6.17
C PRO A 68 -5.82 10.49 -4.76
N PHE A 69 -6.79 9.80 -4.13
CA PHE A 69 -7.22 10.13 -2.77
C PHE A 69 -6.11 9.94 -1.74
N HIS A 70 -6.01 10.85 -0.77
CA HIS A 70 -4.94 10.83 0.24
C HIS A 70 -4.88 9.51 1.02
N ARG A 71 -6.05 8.94 1.38
CA ARG A 71 -6.14 7.60 1.99
C ARG A 71 -5.54 6.47 1.14
N CYS A 72 -5.68 6.54 -0.18
CA CYS A 72 -5.14 5.55 -1.11
C CYS A 72 -3.61 5.70 -1.22
N LEU A 73 -3.12 6.94 -1.29
CA LEU A 73 -1.68 7.23 -1.27
C LEU A 73 -1.02 6.76 0.03
N GLN A 74 -1.64 7.01 1.18
CA GLN A 74 -1.14 6.53 2.48
C GLN A 74 -1.16 5.00 2.56
N THR A 75 -2.22 4.34 2.07
CA THR A 75 -2.26 2.87 2.02
C THR A 75 -1.13 2.33 1.14
N ALA A 76 -0.97 2.89 -0.06
CA ALA A 76 0.06 2.47 -1.00
C ALA A 76 1.46 2.71 -0.43
N PHE A 77 1.70 3.83 0.24
CA PHE A 77 2.99 4.11 0.90
C PHE A 77 3.36 3.00 1.88
N GLU A 78 2.46 2.64 2.81
CA GLU A 78 2.74 1.59 3.79
C GLU A 78 2.97 0.21 3.15
N VAL A 79 2.17 -0.14 2.13
CA VAL A 79 2.31 -1.39 1.39
C VAL A 79 3.63 -1.45 0.62
N ILE A 80 3.97 -0.37 -0.09
CA ILE A 80 5.20 -0.28 -0.88
C ILE A 80 6.42 -0.33 0.05
N SER A 81 6.40 0.38 1.17
CA SER A 81 7.46 0.31 2.18
C SER A 81 7.69 -1.13 2.63
N ALA A 82 6.62 -1.90 2.87
CA ALA A 82 6.75 -3.31 3.26
C ALA A 82 7.29 -4.18 2.12
N LEU A 83 6.83 -3.99 0.87
CA LEU A 83 7.33 -4.71 -0.31
C LEU A 83 8.82 -4.40 -0.59
N CYS A 84 9.21 -3.16 -0.35
CA CYS A 84 10.54 -2.65 -0.63
C CYS A 84 11.54 -2.79 0.53
N ALA A 85 11.11 -3.28 1.70
CA ALA A 85 12.02 -3.47 2.83
C ALA A 85 13.16 -4.45 2.49
N SER A 86 14.40 -4.05 2.79
CA SER A 86 15.62 -4.70 2.29
C SER A 86 15.87 -6.12 2.82
N ASP A 87 15.42 -6.44 4.04
CA ASP A 87 15.63 -7.74 4.69
C ASP A 87 14.29 -8.34 5.17
N ASP A 88 14.05 -9.61 4.86
CA ASP A 88 12.86 -10.35 5.29
C ASP A 88 12.90 -10.69 6.79
N GLN A 89 14.10 -10.96 7.34
CA GLN A 89 14.24 -11.27 8.76
C GLN A 89 14.03 -10.03 9.63
N SER A 90 14.43 -8.85 9.14
CA SER A 90 14.22 -7.58 9.83
C SER A 90 12.74 -7.16 9.91
N LEU A 91 11.81 -7.84 9.22
CA LEU A 91 10.38 -7.51 9.26
C LEU A 91 9.60 -8.26 10.35
N VAL A 92 10.19 -9.29 10.95
CA VAL A 92 9.55 -10.08 12.00
C VAL A 92 9.41 -9.22 13.26
N GLY A 93 8.18 -9.02 13.73
CA GLY A 93 7.88 -8.17 14.89
C GLY A 93 7.88 -6.67 14.62
N VAL A 94 8.09 -6.23 13.37
CA VAL A 94 7.98 -4.82 12.99
C VAL A 94 6.53 -4.47 12.69
N GLU A 95 5.92 -3.67 13.57
CA GLU A 95 4.49 -3.34 13.55
C GLU A 95 4.10 -2.22 12.58
N ASN A 96 5.06 -1.39 12.16
CA ASN A 96 4.84 -0.26 11.25
C ASN A 96 6.07 -0.01 10.36
N SER A 97 5.94 0.87 9.38
CA SER A 97 7.02 1.17 8.42
C SER A 97 8.13 2.09 8.95
N GLN A 98 8.05 2.52 10.21
CA GLN A 98 8.96 3.51 10.77
C GLN A 98 10.38 2.92 10.87
N ASP A 99 11.36 3.66 10.39
CA ASP A 99 12.80 3.30 10.39
C ASP A 99 13.20 2.08 9.56
N VAL A 100 12.30 1.59 8.71
CA VAL A 100 12.60 0.49 7.79
C VAL A 100 13.51 0.96 6.65
N VAL A 101 14.56 0.20 6.38
CA VAL A 101 15.42 0.45 5.21
C VAL A 101 14.70 -0.02 3.95
N ILE A 102 14.49 0.91 3.02
CA ILE A 102 13.75 0.70 1.78
C ILE A 102 14.72 0.58 0.60
N ASP A 103 14.57 -0.50 -0.17
CA ASP A 103 15.15 -0.67 -1.51
C ASP A 103 14.16 -0.19 -2.58
N PRO A 104 14.36 1.01 -3.16
CA PRO A 104 13.40 1.61 -4.09
C PRO A 104 13.38 0.92 -5.47
N THR A 105 14.26 -0.04 -5.74
CA THR A 105 14.37 -0.68 -7.05
C THR A 105 13.34 -1.79 -7.28
N ARG A 106 12.67 -2.24 -6.22
CA ARG A 106 11.79 -3.42 -6.23
C ARG A 106 10.45 -3.21 -6.93
N VAL A 107 9.90 -1.99 -6.91
CA VAL A 107 8.54 -1.71 -7.40
C VAL A 107 8.51 -0.41 -8.19
N LYS A 108 7.81 -0.42 -9.34
CA LYS A 108 7.50 0.79 -10.10
C LYS A 108 6.12 1.33 -9.71
N VAL A 109 6.07 2.57 -9.25
CA VAL A 109 4.82 3.19 -8.76
C VAL A 109 4.32 4.21 -9.78
N TYR A 110 3.04 4.09 -10.15
CA TYR A 110 2.37 5.04 -11.04
C TYR A 110 1.21 5.69 -10.28
N SER A 111 1.37 6.97 -9.96
CA SER A 111 0.25 7.81 -9.57
C SER A 111 -0.44 8.29 -10.85
N ILE A 112 -1.77 8.13 -10.93
CA ILE A 112 -2.55 8.68 -12.04
C ILE A 112 -3.00 10.07 -11.62
N PRO A 113 -2.38 11.15 -12.13
CA PRO A 113 -2.88 12.49 -11.88
C PRO A 113 -4.26 12.65 -12.56
N ASN A 114 -5.24 13.14 -11.82
CA ASN A 114 -6.57 13.56 -12.29
C ASN A 114 -7.55 12.45 -12.74
N LEU A 115 -7.64 11.36 -11.99
CA LEU A 115 -8.87 10.54 -11.95
C LEU A 115 -9.92 11.17 -11.02
#